data_AF-A0A931W0S7-F1
#
_entry.id   AF-A0A931W0S7-F1
#
_cell.length_a   1.000
_cell.length_b   1.000
_cell.length_c   1.000
_cell.angle_alpha   90.00
_cell.angle_beta   90.00
_cell.angle_gamma   90.00
#
_symmetry.space_group_name_H-M   'P 1'
#
loop_
_entity.id
_entity.type
_entity.pdbx_description
1 polymer ?
#
loop_
_entity_poly.entity_id
_entity_poly.type
_entity_poly.pdbx_seq_one_letter_code
_entity_poly.pdbx_strand_id
1 'polypeptide(L)'
;MVISPAAIEGYLRSRPRWIRWREWVSGRRYLTARFLDRSMPLVIVAHSLRDAAMARQLAFVVEQDWAAVPAACREAYDEILFKAPGLIVVQLRRTNICGCLGHRHVLVKEAPFAEHHEAFGGAGVGEIDIAYERVETWQALPLSDTALDAKFLEGSRLQEFRALQFRLRLLSVVLHETNHLVFPHEPESSVRERSLAFYRDALASYVESAMATMSFTIDRSFSRFG
;
A
#
# COMPACT_ATOMS: atom_id res chain seq x y z
N MET A 1 1.24 -20.20 -14.47
CA MET A 1 2.59 -20.20 -13.86
C MET A 1 2.56 -19.17 -12.74
N VAL A 2 3.02 -19.48 -11.53
CA VAL A 2 2.97 -18.52 -10.40
C VAL A 2 4.22 -17.66 -10.44
N ILE A 3 4.06 -16.33 -10.51
CA ILE A 3 5.18 -15.38 -10.43
C ILE A 3 5.70 -15.37 -8.99
N SER A 4 7.02 -15.39 -8.81
CA SER A 4 7.63 -15.33 -7.47
C SER A 4 8.51 -14.08 -7.32
N PRO A 5 8.64 -13.53 -6.10
CA PRO A 5 9.60 -12.46 -5.83
C PRO A 5 11.03 -12.80 -6.27
N ALA A 6 11.46 -14.04 -6.03
CA ALA A 6 12.78 -14.52 -6.41
C ALA A 6 13.00 -14.50 -7.93
N ALA A 7 11.98 -14.82 -8.73
CA ALA A 7 12.06 -14.74 -10.20
C ALA A 7 12.24 -13.29 -10.67
N ILE A 8 11.51 -12.35 -10.06
CA ILE A 8 11.64 -10.92 -10.38
C ILE A 8 13.01 -10.38 -9.97
N GLU A 9 13.49 -10.73 -8.78
CA GLU A 9 14.84 -10.35 -8.33
C GLU A 9 15.93 -10.94 -9.24
N GLY A 10 15.79 -12.21 -9.62
CA GLY A 10 16.67 -12.90 -10.56
C GLY A 10 16.72 -12.17 -11.90
N TYR A 11 15.56 -11.82 -12.44
CA TYR A 11 15.43 -11.01 -13.65
C TYR A 11 16.13 -9.65 -13.53
N LEU A 12 15.84 -8.89 -12.48
CA LEU A 12 16.45 -7.57 -12.29
C LEU A 12 17.98 -7.65 -12.22
N ARG A 13 18.53 -8.73 -11.65
CA ARG A 13 19.98 -9.00 -11.55
C ARG A 13 20.58 -9.52 -12.86
N SER A 14 19.84 -10.27 -13.67
CA SER A 14 20.34 -10.87 -14.92
C SER A 14 20.47 -9.86 -16.06
N ARG A 15 19.81 -8.71 -15.97
CA ARG A 15 19.87 -7.66 -17.01
C ARG A 15 21.30 -7.19 -17.30
N PRO A 16 21.56 -6.74 -18.55
CA PRO A 16 22.87 -6.28 -18.99
C PRO A 16 23.54 -5.30 -18.01
N ARG A 17 24.84 -5.50 -17.77
CA ARG A 17 25.61 -4.70 -16.80
C ARG A 17 25.52 -3.20 -17.05
N TRP A 18 25.53 -2.75 -18.30
CA TRP A 18 25.45 -1.33 -18.66
C TRP A 18 24.09 -0.71 -18.31
N ILE A 19 22.98 -1.46 -18.43
CA ILE A 19 21.64 -1.01 -18.01
C ILE A 19 21.61 -0.90 -16.48
N ARG A 20 22.05 -1.94 -15.77
CA ARG A 20 22.10 -1.93 -14.31
C ARG A 20 22.99 -0.83 -13.76
N TRP A 21 24.10 -0.52 -14.44
CA TRP A 21 24.97 0.60 -14.09
C TRP A 21 24.26 1.95 -14.28
N ARG A 22 23.58 2.16 -15.41
CA ARG A 22 22.80 3.38 -15.66
C ARG A 22 21.72 3.61 -14.61
N GLU A 23 20.99 2.58 -14.22
CA GLU A 23 19.99 2.68 -13.15
C GLU A 23 20.61 2.86 -11.76
N TRP A 24 21.76 2.23 -11.53
CA TRP A 24 22.49 2.43 -10.29
C TRP A 24 22.86 3.91 -10.13
N VAL A 25 23.40 4.52 -11.19
CA VAL A 25 23.75 5.95 -11.28
C VAL A 25 22.53 6.86 -11.18
N SER A 26 21.39 6.49 -11.79
CA SER A 26 20.14 7.26 -11.65
C SER A 26 19.52 7.16 -10.25
N GLY A 27 20.06 6.29 -9.39
CA GLY A 27 19.54 6.06 -8.05
C GLY A 27 18.23 5.29 -8.02
N ARG A 28 17.79 4.69 -9.15
CA ARG A 28 16.55 3.91 -9.23
C ARG A 28 16.74 2.53 -8.57
N ARG A 29 15.82 2.13 -7.71
CA ARG A 29 15.83 0.86 -6.97
C ARG A 29 14.43 0.24 -6.98
N TYR A 30 14.39 -1.07 -6.74
CA TYR A 30 13.16 -1.86 -6.78
C TYR A 30 13.06 -2.71 -5.51
N LEU A 31 11.88 -2.73 -4.93
CA LEU A 31 11.53 -3.58 -3.80
C LEU A 31 10.27 -4.36 -4.15
N THR A 32 10.32 -5.68 -4.02
CA THR A 32 9.16 -6.55 -4.27
C THR A 32 8.42 -6.80 -2.96
N ALA A 33 7.10 -6.71 -3.01
CA ALA A 33 6.17 -6.99 -1.93
C ALA A 33 5.00 -7.85 -2.44
N ARG A 34 4.24 -8.45 -1.54
CA ARG A 34 3.02 -9.19 -1.89
C ARG A 34 1.93 -9.02 -0.83
N PHE A 35 0.68 -9.11 -1.24
CA PHE A 35 -0.42 -9.28 -0.29
C PHE A 35 -0.29 -10.67 0.35
N LEU A 36 -0.12 -10.76 1.68
CA LEU A 36 0.30 -12.02 2.33
C LEU A 36 -0.73 -13.16 2.24
N ASP A 37 -2.01 -12.80 2.10
CA ASP A 37 -3.16 -13.72 2.00
C ASP A 37 -3.35 -14.32 0.60
N ARG A 38 -2.55 -13.89 -0.39
CA ARG A 38 -2.67 -14.32 -1.79
C ARG A 38 -1.31 -14.44 -2.48
N SER A 39 -1.28 -15.14 -3.61
CA SER A 39 -0.07 -15.31 -4.41
C SER A 39 0.15 -14.19 -5.43
N MET A 40 -0.93 -13.51 -5.84
CA MET A 40 -0.92 -12.41 -6.81
C MET A 40 -1.98 -11.36 -6.44
N PRO A 41 -1.79 -10.09 -6.85
CA PRO A 41 -0.65 -9.58 -7.63
C PRO A 41 0.61 -9.42 -6.77
N LEU A 42 1.79 -9.47 -7.40
CA LEU A 42 3.03 -8.97 -6.77
C LEU A 42 3.14 -7.47 -6.99
N VAL A 43 3.57 -6.75 -5.96
CA VAL A 43 3.75 -5.30 -5.99
C VAL A 43 5.24 -5.00 -6.10
N ILE A 44 5.64 -4.23 -7.12
CA ILE A 44 7.00 -3.77 -7.31
C ILE A 44 7.08 -2.29 -6.98
N VAL A 45 7.65 -1.94 -5.84
CA VAL A 45 7.88 -0.56 -5.44
C VAL A 45 9.16 -0.06 -6.12
N ALA A 46 8.99 0.75 -7.17
CA ALA A 46 10.07 1.41 -7.88
C ALA A 46 10.33 2.79 -7.26
N HIS A 47 11.49 2.96 -6.63
CA HIS A 47 11.79 4.11 -5.77
C HIS A 47 13.18 4.71 -6.03
N SER A 48 13.41 5.92 -5.53
CA SER A 48 14.75 6.51 -5.49
C SER A 48 15.54 5.98 -4.29
N LEU A 49 16.87 5.99 -4.36
CA LEU A 49 17.74 5.61 -3.24
C LEU A 49 17.42 6.40 -1.96
N ARG A 50 17.06 7.68 -2.10
CA ARG A 50 16.74 8.58 -0.98
C ARG A 50 15.42 8.21 -0.30
N ASP A 51 14.54 7.51 -0.99
CA ASP A 51 13.20 7.17 -0.52
C ASP A 51 13.10 5.69 -0.10
N ALA A 52 14.24 5.04 0.15
CA ALA A 52 14.29 3.62 0.54
C ALA A 52 13.53 3.32 1.84
N ALA A 53 13.49 4.25 2.79
CA ALA A 53 12.70 4.09 4.01
C ALA A 53 11.19 4.06 3.71
N MET A 54 10.71 5.00 2.88
CA MET A 54 9.32 5.04 2.45
C MET A 54 8.94 3.83 1.58
N ALA A 55 9.87 3.35 0.74
CA ALA A 55 9.66 2.14 -0.05
C ALA A 55 9.46 0.90 0.84
N ARG A 56 10.29 0.74 1.87
CA ARG A 56 10.11 -0.33 2.88
C ARG A 56 8.80 -0.19 3.63
N GLN A 57 8.41 1.04 3.96
CA GLN A 57 7.12 1.30 4.60
C GLN A 57 5.95 0.91 3.69
N LEU A 58 5.99 1.26 2.40
CA LEU A 58 4.96 0.84 1.45
C LEU A 58 4.91 -0.69 1.28
N ALA A 59 6.07 -1.36 1.20
CA ALA A 59 6.11 -2.82 1.17
C ALA A 59 5.49 -3.44 2.43
N PHE A 60 5.84 -2.90 3.61
CA PHE A 60 5.23 -3.31 4.88
C PHE A 60 3.72 -3.09 4.89
N VAL A 61 3.23 -1.99 4.33
CA VAL A 61 1.80 -1.69 4.23
C VAL A 61 1.06 -2.75 3.39
N VAL A 62 1.63 -3.09 2.23
CA VAL A 62 1.06 -4.10 1.32
C VAL A 62 1.09 -5.49 1.93
N GLU A 63 2.14 -5.83 2.67
CA GLU A 63 2.29 -7.16 3.27
C GLU A 63 1.53 -7.29 4.59
N GLN A 64 1.91 -6.48 5.57
CA GLN A 64 1.55 -6.63 6.97
C GLN A 64 0.25 -5.89 7.30
N ASP A 65 0.13 -4.60 6.94
CA ASP A 65 -1.08 -3.85 7.29
C ASP A 65 -2.29 -4.42 6.54
N TRP A 66 -2.16 -4.82 5.27
CA TRP A 66 -3.22 -5.56 4.57
C TRP A 66 -3.65 -6.83 5.30
N ALA A 67 -2.70 -7.66 5.74
CA ALA A 67 -2.99 -8.90 6.47
C ALA A 67 -3.63 -8.64 7.85
N ALA A 68 -3.34 -7.50 8.46
CA ALA A 68 -3.89 -7.09 9.75
C ALA A 68 -5.30 -6.47 9.66
N VAL A 69 -5.68 -5.90 8.52
CA VAL A 69 -7.01 -5.35 8.29
C VAL A 69 -8.09 -6.44 8.39
N PRO A 70 -9.28 -6.15 8.95
CA PRO A 70 -10.37 -7.13 9.04
C PRO A 70 -10.74 -7.75 7.68
N ALA A 71 -11.10 -9.03 7.69
CA ALA A 71 -11.47 -9.76 6.47
C ALA A 71 -12.60 -9.05 5.69
N ALA A 72 -13.64 -8.57 6.39
CA ALA A 72 -14.74 -7.83 5.79
C ALA A 72 -14.29 -6.59 5.01
N CYS A 73 -13.25 -5.88 5.47
CA CYS A 73 -12.69 -4.75 4.73
C CYS A 73 -11.93 -5.21 3.48
N ARG A 74 -11.25 -6.37 3.55
CA ARG A 74 -10.52 -6.94 2.42
C ARG A 74 -11.44 -7.48 1.32
N GLU A 75 -12.58 -8.05 1.69
CA GLU A 75 -13.57 -8.62 0.77
C GLU A 75 -14.00 -7.62 -0.32
N ALA A 76 -14.09 -6.33 0.01
CA ALA A 76 -14.40 -5.26 -0.94
C ALA A 76 -13.40 -5.14 -2.10
N TYR A 77 -12.20 -5.71 -1.96
CA TYR A 77 -11.13 -5.68 -2.96
C TYR A 77 -10.76 -7.07 -3.51
N ASP A 78 -11.44 -8.14 -3.10
CA ASP A 78 -11.09 -9.48 -3.55
C ASP A 78 -11.24 -9.66 -5.06
N GLU A 79 -12.36 -9.20 -5.64
CA GLU A 79 -12.56 -9.25 -7.09
C GLU A 79 -11.53 -8.38 -7.84
N ILE A 80 -11.24 -7.19 -7.32
CA ILE A 80 -10.30 -6.24 -7.93
C ILE A 80 -8.90 -6.85 -7.94
N LEU A 81 -8.42 -7.34 -6.80
CA LEU A 81 -7.08 -7.93 -6.70
C LEU A 81 -6.98 -9.26 -7.46
N PHE A 82 -8.07 -10.03 -7.57
CA PHE A 82 -8.11 -11.24 -8.38
C PHE A 82 -7.97 -10.94 -9.88
N LYS A 83 -8.60 -9.86 -10.36
CA LYS A 83 -8.54 -9.42 -11.77
C LYS A 83 -7.35 -8.52 -12.09
N ALA A 84 -6.59 -8.10 -11.07
CA ALA A 84 -5.44 -7.23 -11.25
C ALA A 84 -4.36 -7.87 -12.14
N PRO A 85 -3.55 -7.05 -12.84
CA PRO A 85 -2.33 -7.53 -13.49
C PRO A 85 -1.46 -8.28 -12.48
N GLY A 86 -0.88 -9.42 -12.87
CA GLY A 86 -0.10 -10.23 -11.94
C GLY A 86 1.13 -9.51 -11.36
N LEU A 87 1.59 -8.45 -12.04
CA LEU A 87 2.56 -7.48 -11.52
C LEU A 87 1.96 -6.07 -11.50
N ILE A 88 2.03 -5.40 -10.35
CA ILE A 88 1.71 -3.98 -10.21
C ILE A 88 3.00 -3.22 -9.88
N VAL A 89 3.46 -2.37 -10.79
CA VAL A 89 4.59 -1.49 -10.57
C VAL A 89 4.09 -0.19 -9.95
N VAL A 90 4.59 0.12 -8.75
CA VAL A 90 4.29 1.36 -8.04
C VAL A 90 5.49 2.29 -8.17
N GLN A 91 5.34 3.36 -8.95
CA GLN A 91 6.30 4.44 -8.97
C GLN A 91 6.13 5.30 -7.72
N LEU A 92 6.95 5.03 -6.71
CA LEU A 92 6.95 5.81 -5.48
C LEU A 92 7.66 7.14 -5.72
N ARG A 93 6.92 8.24 -5.53
CA ARG A 93 7.38 9.62 -5.73
C ARG A 93 7.03 10.45 -4.50
N ARG A 94 7.83 11.47 -4.23
CA ARG A 94 7.51 12.50 -3.22
C ARG A 94 6.24 13.25 -3.59
N THR A 95 6.27 13.78 -4.81
CA THR A 95 5.19 14.52 -5.45
C THR A 95 5.03 14.06 -6.90
N ASN A 96 3.88 14.36 -7.49
CA ASN A 96 3.61 14.11 -8.91
C ASN A 96 3.14 15.40 -9.60
N ILE A 97 3.22 15.41 -10.92
CA ILE A 97 2.94 16.60 -11.74
C ILE A 97 1.45 16.96 -11.73
N CYS A 98 0.56 15.97 -11.61
CA CYS A 98 -0.89 16.17 -11.51
C CYS A 98 -1.33 16.79 -10.17
N GLY A 99 -0.48 16.78 -9.13
CA GLY A 99 -0.86 17.18 -7.78
C GLY A 99 -1.84 16.24 -7.08
N CYS A 100 -2.06 15.04 -7.63
CA CYS A 100 -2.96 14.01 -7.15
C CYS A 100 -2.26 13.05 -6.14
N LEU A 101 -3.02 12.20 -5.44
CA LEU A 101 -2.44 11.24 -4.46
C LEU A 101 -1.69 10.09 -5.16
N GLY A 102 -2.21 9.70 -6.30
CA GLY A 102 -1.70 8.72 -7.24
C GLY A 102 -2.57 8.77 -8.50
N HIS A 103 -2.14 8.08 -9.53
CA HIS A 103 -2.95 7.74 -10.69
C HIS A 103 -2.42 6.47 -11.34
N ARG A 104 -3.31 5.71 -11.99
CA ARG A 104 -2.88 4.67 -12.92
C ARG A 104 -2.22 5.26 -14.16
N HIS A 105 -1.25 4.54 -14.71
CA HIS A 105 -0.69 4.81 -16.03
C HIS A 105 -1.34 3.90 -17.07
N VAL A 106 -1.65 4.46 -18.24
CA VAL A 106 -2.23 3.71 -19.38
C VAL A 106 -1.23 2.70 -19.96
N LEU A 107 0.06 3.05 -19.92
CA LEU A 107 1.16 2.22 -20.40
C LEU A 107 2.20 2.10 -19.30
N VAL A 108 2.80 0.93 -19.16
CA VAL A 108 3.95 0.70 -18.29
C VAL A 108 5.17 1.38 -18.91
N LYS A 109 5.75 2.33 -18.17
CA LYS A 109 6.92 3.12 -18.54
C LYS A 109 8.14 2.77 -17.70
N GLU A 110 7.98 2.05 -16.60
CA GLU A 110 9.10 1.59 -15.80
C GLU A 110 9.94 0.60 -16.60
N ALA A 111 11.16 1.02 -16.99
CA ALA A 111 11.95 0.36 -18.03
C ALA A 111 12.12 -1.16 -17.87
N PRO A 112 12.44 -1.73 -16.68
CA PRO A 112 12.49 -3.18 -16.52
C PRO A 112 11.16 -3.91 -16.77
N PHE A 113 10.02 -3.24 -16.76
CA PHE A 113 8.70 -3.86 -16.81
C PHE A 113 7.87 -3.42 -18.02
N ALA A 114 8.39 -2.51 -18.84
CA ALA A 114 7.71 -2.00 -20.04
C ALA A 114 7.68 -3.04 -21.18
N GLU A 115 8.60 -3.99 -21.18
CA GLU A 115 8.67 -5.09 -22.16
C GLU A 115 8.34 -6.43 -21.50
N HIS A 116 7.76 -7.37 -22.26
CA HIS A 116 7.46 -8.70 -21.76
C HIS A 116 8.73 -9.48 -21.44
N HIS A 117 8.71 -10.26 -20.36
CA HIS A 117 9.82 -11.12 -19.97
C HIS A 117 9.30 -12.46 -19.41
N GLU A 118 10.04 -13.55 -19.64
CA GLU A 118 9.67 -14.91 -19.18
C GLU A 118 9.49 -14.99 -17.65
N ALA A 119 10.26 -14.19 -16.91
CA ALA A 119 10.18 -14.09 -15.45
C ALA A 119 8.82 -13.60 -14.95
N PHE A 120 8.02 -12.97 -15.81
CA PHE A 120 6.66 -12.52 -15.49
C PHE A 120 5.63 -13.64 -15.69
N GLY A 121 6.03 -14.80 -16.22
CA GLY A 121 5.17 -15.97 -16.38
C GLY A 121 3.94 -15.74 -17.26
N GLY A 122 4.03 -14.81 -18.21
CA GLY A 122 2.92 -14.39 -19.06
C GLY A 122 1.89 -13.48 -18.38
N ALA A 123 2.16 -13.02 -17.16
CA ALA A 123 1.26 -12.12 -16.46
C ALA A 123 1.31 -10.70 -17.04
N GLY A 124 0.15 -10.05 -17.05
CA GLY A 124 0.05 -8.63 -17.35
C GLY A 124 0.78 -7.80 -16.29
N VAL A 125 1.26 -6.62 -16.74
CA VAL A 125 1.89 -5.63 -15.88
C VAL A 125 1.03 -4.36 -15.88
N GLY A 126 0.67 -3.89 -14.70
CA GLY A 126 0.06 -2.58 -14.48
C GLY A 126 1.08 -1.62 -13.86
N GLU A 127 0.90 -0.32 -14.10
CA GLU A 127 1.72 0.71 -13.47
C GLU A 127 0.85 1.79 -12.85
N ILE A 128 1.19 2.17 -11.62
CA ILE A 128 0.58 3.28 -10.87
C ILE A 128 1.70 4.16 -10.32
N ASP A 129 1.42 5.43 -10.02
CA ASP A 129 2.28 6.25 -9.18
C ASP A 129 1.63 6.55 -7.83
N ILE A 130 2.46 6.83 -6.83
CA ILE A 130 2.01 7.31 -5.52
C ILE A 130 2.87 8.50 -5.12
N ALA A 131 2.22 9.62 -4.80
CA ALA A 131 2.83 10.84 -4.28
C ALA A 131 2.74 10.87 -2.75
N TYR A 132 3.70 10.27 -2.06
CA TYR A 132 3.57 9.98 -0.63
C TYR A 132 3.52 11.23 0.27
N GLU A 133 4.14 12.35 -0.11
CA GLU A 133 4.03 13.61 0.65
C GLU A 133 2.62 14.20 0.55
N ARG A 134 1.95 13.99 -0.60
CA ARG A 134 0.54 14.38 -0.77
C ARG A 134 -0.36 13.49 0.07
N VAL A 135 -0.11 12.18 0.09
CA VAL A 135 -0.84 11.23 0.96
C VAL A 135 -0.68 11.58 2.43
N GLU A 136 0.50 12.00 2.87
CA GLU A 136 0.75 12.42 4.26
C GLU A 136 -0.11 13.61 4.68
N THR A 137 -0.28 14.58 3.79
CA THR A 137 -1.11 15.78 4.02
C THR A 137 -2.60 15.58 3.72
N TRP A 138 -2.98 14.44 3.14
CA TRP A 138 -4.35 14.17 2.75
C TRP A 138 -5.24 13.92 3.98
N GLN A 139 -6.23 14.79 4.14
CA GLN A 139 -7.29 14.65 5.12
C GLN A 139 -8.40 13.75 4.56
N ALA A 140 -8.17 12.44 4.59
CA ALA A 140 -9.28 11.50 4.47
C ALA A 140 -10.25 11.80 5.61
N LEU A 141 -11.50 12.16 5.27
CA LEU A 141 -12.54 12.68 6.16
C LEU A 141 -12.42 12.14 7.60
N PRO A 142 -12.40 13.01 8.61
CA PRO A 142 -12.23 12.58 10.00
C PRO A 142 -13.34 11.58 10.35
N LEU A 143 -12.95 10.45 10.94
CA LEU A 143 -13.83 9.78 11.90
C LEU A 143 -14.17 10.89 12.89
N SER A 144 -15.44 11.31 12.96
CA SER A 144 -15.87 12.49 13.71
C SER A 144 -15.13 12.59 15.05
N ASP A 145 -14.72 13.80 15.41
CA ASP A 145 -13.96 14.16 16.64
C ASP A 145 -14.56 13.62 17.96
N THR A 146 -15.71 12.95 17.90
CA THR A 146 -16.39 12.22 18.97
C THR A 146 -15.93 10.78 19.20
N ALA A 147 -15.17 10.13 18.30
CA ALA A 147 -14.75 8.73 18.44
C ALA A 147 -13.33 8.53 19.00
N LEU A 148 -12.54 9.61 19.06
CA LEU A 148 -11.23 9.61 19.71
C LEU A 148 -11.34 10.54 20.91
N ASP A 149 -11.81 10.01 22.04
CA ASP A 149 -11.69 10.69 23.33
C ASP A 149 -10.23 11.15 23.45
N ALA A 150 -10.03 12.46 23.35
CA ALA A 150 -8.71 13.10 23.19
C ALA A 150 -7.74 12.81 24.35
N LYS A 151 -8.21 12.12 25.39
CA LYS A 151 -7.44 11.61 26.52
C LYS A 151 -6.72 10.28 26.25
N PHE A 152 -7.10 9.50 25.23
CA PHE A 152 -6.49 8.17 24.94
C PHE A 152 -5.21 8.22 24.09
N LEU A 153 -4.92 9.36 23.46
CA LEU A 153 -3.80 9.54 22.53
C LEU A 153 -2.87 10.67 23.00
N GLU A 154 -2.32 10.55 24.20
CA GLU A 154 -1.18 11.40 24.62
C GLU A 154 0.15 10.66 24.43
N GLY A 155 1.22 11.40 24.14
CA GLY A 155 2.57 10.86 24.01
C GLY A 155 2.78 9.89 22.83
N SER A 156 3.45 8.76 23.08
CA SER A 156 3.88 7.80 22.04
C SER A 156 2.72 7.17 21.27
N ARG A 157 1.56 6.99 21.90
CA ARG A 157 0.39 6.35 21.26
C ARG A 157 -0.23 7.20 20.16
N LEU A 158 -0.19 8.53 20.31
CA LEU A 158 -0.61 9.44 19.24
C LEU A 158 0.30 9.31 18.02
N GLN A 159 1.60 9.12 18.23
CA GLN A 159 2.57 8.93 17.16
C GLN A 159 2.35 7.60 16.44
N GLU A 160 2.11 6.52 17.19
CA GLU A 160 1.75 5.21 16.64
C GLU A 160 0.45 5.26 15.83
N PHE A 161 -0.58 5.91 16.37
CA PHE A 161 -1.85 6.10 15.69
C PHE A 161 -1.68 6.90 14.38
N ARG A 162 -0.96 8.03 14.40
CA ARG A 162 -0.67 8.83 13.20
C ARG A 162 0.13 8.05 12.16
N ALA A 163 1.11 7.25 12.61
CA ALA A 163 1.89 6.40 11.73
C ALA A 163 0.99 5.34 11.05
N LEU A 164 0.12 4.68 11.80
CA LEU A 164 -0.86 3.74 11.23
C LEU A 164 -1.83 4.44 10.28
N GLN A 165 -2.35 5.60 10.67
CA GLN A 165 -3.27 6.39 9.84
C GLN A 165 -2.62 6.74 8.49
N PHE A 166 -1.35 7.14 8.48
CA PHE A 166 -0.60 7.34 7.25
C PHE A 166 -0.44 6.06 6.44
N ARG A 167 -0.10 4.93 7.08
CA ARG A 167 0.02 3.62 6.42
C ARG A 167 -1.28 3.15 5.79
N LEU A 168 -2.42 3.31 6.46
CA LEU A 168 -3.73 2.97 5.90
C LEU A 168 -4.15 3.91 4.75
N ARG A 169 -3.76 5.19 4.79
CA ARG A 169 -3.93 6.10 3.64
C ARG A 169 -3.12 5.62 2.44
N LEU A 170 -1.87 5.20 2.61
CA LEU A 170 -1.07 4.61 1.54
C LEU A 170 -1.73 3.37 0.95
N LEU A 171 -2.21 2.44 1.80
CA LEU A 171 -2.88 1.22 1.36
C LEU A 171 -4.15 1.53 0.56
N SER A 172 -4.97 2.46 1.07
CA SER A 172 -6.19 2.92 0.41
C SER A 172 -5.89 3.47 -0.99
N VAL A 173 -4.83 4.27 -1.16
CA VAL A 173 -4.41 4.79 -2.48
C VAL A 173 -3.89 3.67 -3.39
N VAL A 174 -3.08 2.72 -2.89
CA VAL A 174 -2.65 1.55 -3.69
C VAL A 174 -3.87 0.80 -4.24
N LEU A 175 -4.85 0.52 -3.38
CA LEU A 175 -6.06 -0.21 -3.74
C LEU A 175 -6.96 0.60 -4.69
N HIS A 176 -7.05 1.91 -4.48
CA HIS A 176 -7.75 2.84 -5.37
C HIS A 176 -7.16 2.80 -6.79
N GLU A 177 -5.85 2.97 -6.94
CA GLU A 177 -5.24 2.97 -8.27
C GLU A 177 -5.22 1.57 -8.90
N THR A 178 -5.13 0.53 -8.09
CA THR A 178 -5.29 -0.87 -8.56
C THR A 178 -6.69 -1.10 -9.11
N ASN A 179 -7.72 -0.51 -8.51
CA ASN A 179 -9.07 -0.54 -9.05
C ASN A 179 -9.11 0.03 -10.46
N HIS A 180 -8.49 1.19 -10.68
CA HIS A 180 -8.48 1.82 -11.99
C HIS A 180 -7.70 0.99 -13.02
N LEU A 181 -6.68 0.22 -12.61
CA LEU A 181 -6.01 -0.73 -13.50
C LEU A 181 -6.96 -1.81 -14.03
N VAL A 182 -7.92 -2.25 -13.20
CA VAL A 182 -8.85 -3.35 -13.52
C VAL A 182 -10.11 -2.84 -14.20
N PHE A 183 -10.69 -1.75 -13.68
CA PHE A 183 -11.93 -1.15 -14.14
C PHE A 183 -11.67 0.30 -14.57
N PRO A 184 -11.01 0.52 -15.73
CA PRO A 184 -10.54 1.84 -16.16
C PRO A 184 -11.65 2.85 -16.47
N HIS A 185 -12.90 2.39 -16.57
CA HIS A 185 -14.09 3.20 -16.84
C HIS A 185 -15.01 3.34 -15.63
N GLU A 186 -14.64 2.76 -14.47
CA GLU A 186 -15.42 2.94 -13.25
C GLU A 186 -15.34 4.42 -12.83
N PRO A 187 -16.48 5.05 -12.47
CA PRO A 187 -16.48 6.45 -12.08
C PRO A 187 -15.59 6.70 -10.86
N GLU A 188 -14.80 7.77 -10.93
CA GLU A 188 -13.90 8.20 -9.85
C GLU A 188 -14.63 8.32 -8.50
N SER A 189 -15.89 8.76 -8.49
CA SER A 189 -16.69 8.85 -7.26
C SER A 189 -16.91 7.49 -6.60
N SER A 190 -17.14 6.43 -7.38
CA SER A 190 -17.38 5.08 -6.87
C SER A 190 -16.10 4.45 -6.34
N VAL A 191 -15.00 4.58 -7.08
CA VAL A 191 -13.69 4.09 -6.64
C VAL A 191 -13.24 4.82 -5.36
N ARG A 192 -13.46 6.14 -5.32
CA ARG A 192 -13.18 6.95 -4.14
C ARG A 192 -14.01 6.52 -2.94
N GLU A 193 -15.31 6.33 -3.11
CA GLU A 193 -16.20 5.84 -2.05
C GLU A 193 -15.72 4.51 -1.47
N ARG A 194 -15.39 3.53 -2.33
CA ARG A 194 -14.85 2.22 -1.91
C ARG A 194 -13.54 2.36 -1.12
N SER A 195 -12.58 3.13 -1.64
CA SER A 195 -11.28 3.33 -0.99
C SER A 195 -11.37 4.08 0.34
N LEU A 196 -12.32 5.02 0.47
CA LEU A 196 -12.61 5.74 1.71
C LEU A 196 -13.34 4.87 2.73
N ALA A 197 -14.28 4.04 2.30
CA ALA A 197 -14.96 3.07 3.16
C ALA A 197 -13.94 2.11 3.77
N PHE A 198 -13.10 1.50 2.94
CA PHE A 198 -11.98 0.66 3.39
C PHE A 198 -11.11 1.35 4.45
N TYR A 199 -10.67 2.59 4.17
CA TYR A 199 -9.82 3.34 5.09
C TYR A 199 -10.52 3.60 6.44
N ARG A 200 -11.79 4.00 6.42
CA ARG A 200 -12.57 4.29 7.62
C ARG A 200 -12.79 3.04 8.46
N ASP A 201 -13.21 1.94 7.83
CA ASP A 201 -13.54 0.71 8.53
C ASP A 201 -12.29 0.05 9.11
N ALA A 202 -11.17 0.05 8.36
CA ALA A 202 -9.88 -0.41 8.85
C ALA A 202 -9.39 0.41 10.05
N LEU A 203 -9.53 1.73 9.99
CA LEU A 203 -9.12 2.62 11.07
C LEU A 203 -10.03 2.48 12.31
N ALA A 204 -11.33 2.37 12.12
CA ALA A 204 -12.30 2.14 13.19
C ALA A 204 -12.02 0.82 13.93
N SER A 205 -11.81 -0.27 13.19
CA SER A 205 -11.49 -1.58 13.78
C SER A 205 -10.19 -1.57 14.58
N TYR A 206 -9.17 -0.82 14.13
CA TYR A 206 -7.95 -0.63 14.91
C TYR A 206 -8.23 0.09 16.24
N VAL A 207 -9.01 1.18 16.21
CA VAL A 207 -9.38 1.94 17.41
C VAL A 207 -10.15 1.05 18.39
N GLU A 208 -11.15 0.30 17.92
CA GLU A 208 -11.91 -0.64 18.72
C GLU A 208 -11.02 -1.71 19.37
N SER A 209 -10.10 -2.30 18.59
CA SER A 209 -9.15 -3.30 19.09
C SER A 209 -8.18 -2.74 20.14
N ALA A 210 -7.71 -1.51 19.93
CA ALA A 210 -6.85 -0.81 20.88
C ALA A 210 -7.59 -0.52 22.19
N MET A 211 -8.84 -0.03 22.11
CA MET A 211 -9.69 0.21 23.28
C MET A 211 -9.99 -1.08 24.05
N ALA A 212 -10.35 -2.17 23.36
CA ALA A 212 -10.63 -3.45 23.99
C ALA A 212 -9.43 -4.00 24.76
N THR A 213 -8.24 -3.97 24.15
CA THR A 213 -6.98 -4.43 24.78
C THR A 213 -6.67 -3.65 26.07
N MET A 214 -7.00 -2.36 26.11
CA MET A 214 -6.81 -1.53 27.29
C MET A 214 -7.81 -1.84 28.40
N SER A 215 -9.08 -2.06 28.07
CA SER A 215 -10.11 -2.46 29.04
C SER A 215 -9.66 -3.71 29.81
N PHE A 216 -9.16 -4.73 29.08
CA PHE A 216 -8.62 -5.95 29.68
C PHE A 216 -7.35 -5.73 30.53
N THR A 217 -6.53 -4.73 30.21
CA THR A 217 -5.31 -4.41 30.97
C THR A 217 -5.65 -3.72 32.28
N ILE A 218 -6.64 -2.82 32.26
CA ILE A 218 -7.13 -2.11 33.45
C ILE A 218 -7.78 -3.11 34.42
N ASP A 219 -8.69 -3.96 33.93
CA ASP A 219 -9.35 -4.99 34.77
C ASP A 219 -8.35 -5.94 35.44
N ARG A 220 -7.31 -6.39 34.71
CA ARG A 220 -6.24 -7.23 35.29
C ARG A 220 -5.37 -6.52 36.32
N SER A 221 -5.23 -5.20 36.20
CA SER A 221 -4.49 -4.40 37.18
C SER A 221 -5.26 -4.30 38.49
N PHE A 222 -6.58 -4.16 38.43
CA PHE A 222 -7.45 -4.11 39.60
C PHE A 222 -7.68 -5.48 40.26
N SER A 223 -7.69 -6.58 39.51
CA SER A 223 -7.77 -7.94 40.09
C SER A 223 -6.52 -8.42 40.83
N ARG A 224 -5.37 -7.72 40.72
CA ARG A 224 -4.15 -8.05 41.47
C ARG A 224 -4.03 -7.34 42.83
N PHE A 225 -4.97 -6.45 43.15
CA PHE A 225 -5.06 -5.74 44.43
C PHE A 225 -6.27 -6.17 45.28
N GLY A 226 -6.91 -7.30 44.93
CA GLY A 226 -7.97 -7.94 45.71
C GLY A 226 -7.47 -9.14 46.49
#